data_AF-A0A2W5ZQT2-F1
#
_entry.id   AF-A0A2W5ZQT2-F1
#
_cell.length_a   1.000
_cell.length_b   1.000
_cell.length_c   1.000
_cell.angle_alpha   90.00
_cell.angle_beta   90.00
_cell.angle_gamma   90.00
#
_symmetry.space_group_name_H-M   'P 1'
#
loop_
_entity.id
_entity.type
_entity.pdbx_description
1 polymer ?
#
loop_
_entity_poly.entity_id
_entity_poly.type
_entity_poly.pdbx_seq_one_letter_code
_entity_poly.pdbx_strand_id
1 'polypeptide(L)' 'MRPLDPFGGSGTTLIAAQKSGRLARLIEYDQAYCDVILRRFEAVTGASAILARTGQTFEDEESAKAKALGDLGQ' A
#
# COMPACT_ATOMS: atom_id res chain seq x y z
N MET A 1 -1.26 -20.40 -9.20
CA MET A 1 -0.65 -20.25 -7.85
C MET A 1 -0.65 -18.77 -7.46
N ARG A 2 -0.99 -18.42 -6.22
CA ARG A 2 -1.02 -17.03 -5.71
C ARG A 2 0.12 -16.86 -4.69
N PRO A 3 1.16 -16.06 -4.96
CA PRO A 3 2.27 -15.88 -4.02
C PRO A 3 1.79 -15.26 -2.71
N LEU A 4 2.34 -15.77 -1.60
CA LEU A 4 2.30 -15.12 -0.29
C LEU A 4 3.73 -14.69 0.03
N ASP A 5 3.92 -13.40 0.27
CA ASP A 5 5.21 -12.83 0.61
C ASP A 5 5.13 -12.22 2.02
N PRO A 6 5.65 -12.91 3.04
CA PRO A 6 5.58 -12.44 4.41
C PRO A 6 6.55 -11.29 4.73
N PHE A 7 7.39 -10.89 3.77
CA PHE A 7 8.38 -9.82 3.91
C PHE A 7 8.30 -8.91 2.68
N GLY A 8 7.23 -8.11 2.61
CA GLY A 8 6.87 -7.33 1.43
C GLY A 8 8.00 -6.42 0.92
N GLY A 9 8.82 -5.86 1.81
CA GLY A 9 9.99 -5.06 1.49
C GLY A 9 9.65 -3.96 0.49
N SER A 10 10.31 -3.95 -0.68
CA SER A 10 10.03 -2.95 -1.72
C SER A 10 8.79 -3.24 -2.57
N GLY A 11 8.06 -4.35 -2.33
CA GLY A 11 6.85 -4.71 -3.07
C GLY A 11 7.10 -5.43 -4.40
N THR A 12 8.30 -5.99 -4.62
CA THR A 12 8.65 -6.62 -5.91
C THR A 12 7.73 -7.78 -6.27
N THR A 13 7.35 -8.62 -5.30
CA THR A 13 6.41 -9.72 -5.52
C THR A 13 5.04 -9.23 -5.99
N LEU A 14 4.55 -8.13 -5.42
CA LEU A 14 3.27 -7.52 -5.80
C LEU A 14 3.32 -7.02 -7.26
N ILE A 15 4.37 -6.28 -7.62
CA ILE A 15 4.55 -5.77 -8.98
C ILE A 15 4.69 -6.91 -10.00
N ALA A 16 5.47 -7.95 -9.70
CA ALA A 16 5.63 -9.10 -10.58
C ALA A 16 4.31 -9.86 -10.76
N ALA A 17 3.53 -10.03 -9.69
CA ALA A 17 2.21 -10.64 -9.76
C ALA A 17 1.26 -9.81 -10.66
N GLN A 18 1.18 -8.50 -10.46
CA GLN A 18 0.35 -7.61 -11.27
C GLN A 18 0.72 -7.69 -12.76
N LYS A 19 2.02 -7.57 -13.08
CA LYS A 19 2.52 -7.65 -14.47
C LYS A 19 2.27 -9.01 -15.14
N SER A 20 2.13 -10.08 -14.35
CA SER A 20 1.85 -11.43 -14.85
C SER A 20 0.37 -11.81 -14.81
N GLY A 21 -0.53 -10.86 -14.48
CA GLY A 21 -1.97 -11.13 -14.38
C GLY A 21 -2.33 -12.06 -13.21
N ARG A 22 -1.52 -12.06 -12.15
CA ARG A 22 -1.69 -12.91 -10.96
C ARG A 22 -1.99 -12.08 -9.73
N LEU A 23 -2.63 -12.74 -8.76
CA LEU A 23 -2.87 -12.18 -7.44
C LEU A 23 -1.75 -12.58 -6.49
N ALA A 24 -1.30 -11.65 -5.65
CA ALA A 24 -0.36 -11.87 -4.55
C ALA A 24 -0.93 -11.31 -3.24
N ARG A 25 -0.39 -11.78 -2.12
CA ARG A 25 -0.63 -11.21 -0.79
C ARG A 25 0.71 -10.91 -0.12
N LEU A 26 0.86 -9.73 0.43
CA LEU A 26 2.07 -9.28 1.11
C LEU A 26 1.75 -9.01 2.58
N ILE A 27 2.74 -9.22 3.44
CA ILE A 27 2.76 -8.73 4.82
C ILE A 27 4.04 -7.88 4.95
N GLU A 28 3.91 -6.71 5.56
CA GLU A 28 5.05 -5.85 5.90
C GLU A 28 4.79 -5.25 7.27
N TYR A 29 5.81 -5.23 8.12
CA TYR A 29 5.72 -4.75 9.50
C TYR A 29 6.12 -3.29 9.61
N ASP A 30 7.13 -2.87 8.85
CA ASP A 30 7.58 -1.48 8.88
C ASP A 30 6.58 -0.59 8.14
N GLN A 31 6.03 0.38 8.86
CA GLN A 31 5.06 1.34 8.33
C GLN A 31 5.64 2.13 7.15
N ALA A 32 6.91 2.53 7.21
CA ALA A 32 7.54 3.27 6.12
C ALA A 32 7.65 2.40 4.86
N TYR A 33 7.91 1.10 5.02
CA TYR A 33 7.91 0.18 3.87
C TYR A 33 6.51 -0.11 3.34
N CYS A 34 5.47 -0.11 4.17
CA CYS A 34 4.09 -0.16 3.69
C CYS A 34 3.83 1.00 2.71
N ASP A 35 4.19 2.23 3.09
CA ASP A 35 4.01 3.42 2.24
C ASP A 35 4.82 3.31 0.94
N VAL A 36 6.06 2.80 1.01
CA VAL A 36 6.90 2.54 -0.17
C VAL A 36 6.25 1.54 -1.12
N ILE A 37 5.69 0.44 -0.61
CA ILE A 37 5.02 -0.58 -1.42
C ILE A 37 3.82 0.03 -2.15
N LEU A 38 2.98 0.79 -1.44
CA LEU A 38 1.77 1.41 -1.99
C LEU A 38 2.11 2.43 -3.08
N ARG A 39 3.02 3.37 -2.80
CA ARG A 39 3.47 4.37 -3.78
C ARG A 39 4.06 3.73 -5.03
N ARG A 40 4.89 2.68 -4.86
CA ARG A 40 5.47 1.95 -5.99
C ARG A 40 4.41 1.22 -6.80
N PHE A 41 3.43 0.60 -6.14
CA PHE A 41 2.31 -0.06 -6.81
C PHE A 41 1.50 0.94 -7.65
N GLU A 42 1.11 2.07 -7.08
CA GLU A 42 0.36 3.12 -7.77
C GLU A 42 1.16 3.67 -8.96
N ALA A 43 2.45 3.98 -8.77
CA ALA A 43 3.31 4.50 -9.83
C ALA A 43 3.50 3.53 -11.01
N VAL A 44 3.57 2.22 -10.75
CA VAL A 44 3.79 1.21 -11.80
C VAL A 44 2.50 0.84 -12.52
N THR A 45 1.36 0.88 -11.84
CA THR A 45 0.10 0.32 -12.33
C THR A 45 -0.92 1.38 -12.74
N GLY A 46 -0.80 2.59 -12.21
CA GLY A 46 -1.80 3.66 -12.33
C GLY A 46 -3.07 3.40 -11.50
N ALA A 47 -3.14 2.32 -10.73
CA ALA A 47 -4.29 2.00 -9.89
C ALA A 47 -4.06 2.50 -8.46
N SER A 48 -5.04 3.19 -7.89
CA SER A 48 -5.01 3.62 -6.49
C SER A 48 -5.04 2.42 -5.55
N ALA A 49 -4.24 2.46 -4.50
CA ALA A 49 -4.31 1.50 -3.42
C ALA A 49 -5.52 1.80 -2.53
N ILE A 50 -6.29 0.77 -2.20
CA ILE A 50 -7.56 0.91 -1.47
C ILE A 50 -7.46 0.21 -0.11
N LEU A 51 -7.78 0.94 0.95
CA LEU A 51 -7.89 0.36 2.28
C LEU A 51 -9.16 -0.50 2.35
N ALA A 52 -8.97 -1.83 2.40
CA ALA A 52 -10.07 -2.80 2.28
C ALA A 52 -11.22 -2.61 3.29
N ARG A 53 -10.97 -2.00 4.46
CA ARG A 53 -12.01 -1.78 5.49
C ARG A 53 -12.92 -0.59 5.18
N THR A 54 -12.38 0.49 4.62
CA THR A 54 -13.08 1.77 4.46
C THR A 54 -13.38 2.10 3.00
N GLY A 55 -12.64 1.50 2.06
CA GLY A 55 -12.71 1.84 0.64
C GLY A 55 -11.97 3.13 0.27
N GLN A 56 -11.28 3.76 1.23
CA GLN A 56 -10.51 4.99 1.02
C GLN A 56 -9.22 4.73 0.26
N THR A 57 -8.75 5.72 -0.50
CA THR A 57 -7.46 5.63 -1.19
C THR A 57 -6.30 5.85 -0.23
N PHE A 58 -5.07 5.58 -0.68
CA PHE A 58 -3.88 5.88 0.11
C PHE A 58 -3.78 7.39 0.42
N GLU A 59 -4.10 8.25 -0.54
CA GLU A 59 -4.10 9.72 -0.37
C GLU A 59 -5.16 10.21 0.62
N ASP A 60 -6.34 9.59 0.65
CA ASP A 60 -7.38 9.89 1.64
C ASP A 60 -6.86 9.63 3.06
N GLU A 61 -6.20 8.49 3.27
CA GLU A 61 -5.63 8.09 4.57
C GLU A 61 -4.45 8.99 4.99
N GLU A 62 -3.59 9.38 4.04
CA GLU A 62 -2.51 10.35 4.31
C GLU A 62 -3.08 11.71 4.75
N SER A 63 -4.11 12.18 4.06
CA SER A 63 -4.80 13.44 4.38
C SER A 63 -5.47 13.38 5.75
N ALA A 64 -6.11 12.25 6.09
CA ALA A 64 -6.75 12.03 7.38
C ALA A 64 -5.73 12.01 8.54
N LYS A 65 -4.59 11.33 8.36
CA LYS A 65 -3.49 11.34 9.32
C LYS A 65 -2.92 12.74 9.55
N ALA A 66 -2.69 13.50 8.47
CA ALA A 66 -2.17 14.85 8.56
C ALA A 66 -3.10 15.78 9.34
N LYS A 67 -4.42 15.66 9.11
CA LYS A 67 -5.42 16.41 9.87
C LYS A 67 -5.43 16.03 11.35
N ALA A 68 -5.43 14.74 11.66
CA ALA A 68 -5.42 14.27 13.05
C ALA A 68 -4.19 14.76 13.83
N LEU A 69 -3.02 14.84 13.18
CA LEU A 69 -1.81 15.39 13.78
C LEU A 69 -1.91 16.91 14.02
N GLY A 70 -2.55 17.65 13.11
CA GLY A 70 -2.80 19.09 13.27
C GLY A 70 -3.80 19.42 14.38
N ASP A 71 -4.79 18.55 14.61
CA ASP A 71 -5.81 18.72 15.65
C ASP A 71 -5.27 18.42 17.07
N LEU A 72 -4.19 17.63 17.21
CA LEU A 72 -3.51 17.34 18.49
C LEU A 72 -2.60 18.48 18.97
N GLY A 73 -2.35 19.49 18.13
CA GLY A 73 -1.49 20.64 18.43
C GLY A 73 -2.22 21.89 18.90
N GLN A 74 -3.52 21.80 19.21
CA GLN A 74 -4.37 22.90 19.72
C GLN A 74 -4.80 22.66 21.18
#